data_AF-A0A6A3LLE5-F1
#
_entry.id   AF-A0A6A3LLE5-F1
#
_cell.length_a   1.000
_cell.length_b   1.000
_cell.length_c   1.000
_cell.angle_alpha   90.00
_cell.angle_beta   90.00
_cell.angle_gamma   90.00
#
_symmetry.space_group_name_H-M   'P 1'
#
loop_
_entity.id
_entity.type
_entity.pdbx_description
1 polymer ?
#
loop_
_entity_poly.entity_id
_entity_poly.type
_entity_poly.pdbx_seq_one_letter_code
_entity_poly.pdbx_strand_id
1 'polypeptide(L)'
;MAGGSRFTVNPFPELVLTAEDRTELIQISHDLVMAKFAEYQEHINNQKYVDQARWKKYSKEGNMMMYLERKKANPESKLPALLMVGPLPGSLDENMFGLVSPTLESMRIKSSYLKDFNAAAVLATIV
;
A
#
# COMPACT_ATOMS: atom_id res chain seq x y z
N MET A 1 23.77 -10.11 22.39
CA MET A 1 22.96 -10.12 21.16
C MET A 1 22.68 -8.67 20.79
N ALA A 2 23.50 -8.08 19.92
CA ALA A 2 23.47 -6.65 19.63
C ALA A 2 22.23 -6.31 18.78
N GLY A 3 21.23 -5.68 19.41
CA GLY A 3 20.10 -5.07 18.71
C GLY A 3 20.58 -3.82 17.99
N GLY A 4 20.88 -3.94 16.70
CA GLY A 4 21.18 -2.79 15.86
C GLY A 4 20.02 -1.79 15.93
N SER A 5 20.37 -0.51 16.05
CA SER A 5 19.51 0.67 16.21
C SER A 5 18.58 0.92 15.01
N ARG A 6 17.71 -0.04 14.70
CA ARG A 6 16.72 0.04 13.61
C ARG A 6 15.77 1.21 13.86
N PHE A 7 15.53 2.02 12.83
CA PHE A 7 14.54 3.11 12.82
C PHE A 7 14.76 4.21 13.87
N THR A 8 15.99 4.43 14.35
CA THR A 8 16.25 5.37 15.46
C THR A 8 16.28 6.84 15.04
N VAL A 9 16.82 7.15 13.86
CA VAL A 9 16.98 8.54 13.37
C VAL A 9 16.73 8.58 11.87
N ASN A 10 16.01 9.61 11.39
CA ASN A 10 15.92 9.89 9.97
C ASN A 10 17.34 10.26 9.46
N PRO A 11 17.96 9.47 8.57
CA PRO A 11 19.32 9.74 8.12
C PRO A 11 19.40 10.90 7.10
N PHE A 12 18.25 11.44 6.67
CA PHE A 12 18.15 12.51 5.70
C PHE A 12 17.94 13.86 6.41
N PRO A 13 18.43 14.97 5.83
CA PRO A 13 18.05 16.31 6.26
C PRO A 13 16.54 16.51 6.22
N GLU A 14 16.04 17.48 6.98
CA GLU A 14 14.64 17.88 6.93
C GLU A 14 14.24 18.30 5.51
N LEU A 15 13.21 17.66 4.96
CA LEU A 15 12.65 18.01 3.67
C LEU A 15 11.54 19.05 3.88
N VAL A 16 11.85 20.31 3.59
CA VAL A 16 10.86 21.40 3.59
C VAL A 16 10.16 21.43 2.24
N LEU A 17 8.87 21.09 2.23
CA LEU A 17 8.05 21.17 1.02
C LEU A 17 7.60 22.62 0.78
N THR A 18 7.68 23.06 -0.47
CA THR A 18 7.04 24.32 -0.89
C THR A 18 5.52 24.18 -0.83
N ALA A 19 4.80 25.31 -0.86
CA ALA A 19 3.34 25.28 -0.88
C ALA A 19 2.81 24.62 -2.18
N GLU A 20 3.53 24.86 -3.27
CA GLU A 20 3.27 24.30 -4.59
C GLU A 20 3.46 22.77 -4.59
N ASP A 21 4.62 22.28 -4.15
CA ASP A 21 4.91 20.83 -4.08
C ASP A 21 3.92 20.10 -3.16
N ARG A 22 3.58 20.70 -2.02
CA ARG A 22 2.58 20.15 -1.10
C ARG A 22 1.23 20.02 -1.79
N THR A 23 0.80 21.04 -2.52
CA THR A 23 -0.47 21.03 -3.25
C THR A 23 -0.48 19.94 -4.33
N GLU A 24 0.61 19.81 -5.08
CA GLU A 24 0.75 18.78 -6.11
C GLU A 24 0.71 17.36 -5.50
N LEU A 25 1.42 17.12 -4.40
CA LEU A 25 1.41 15.83 -3.70
C LEU A 25 0.02 15.47 -3.14
N ILE A 26 -0.72 16.46 -2.63
CA ILE A 26 -2.11 16.28 -2.19
C ILE A 26 -2.99 15.91 -3.40
N GLN A 27 -2.83 16.59 -4.53
CA GLN A 27 -3.60 16.30 -5.74
C GLN A 27 -3.32 14.88 -6.25
N ILE A 28 -2.06 14.47 -6.32
CA ILE A 28 -1.68 13.10 -6.71
C ILE A 28 -2.31 12.07 -5.77
N SER A 29 -2.27 12.31 -4.45
CA SER A 29 -2.91 11.43 -3.47
C SER A 29 -4.40 11.29 -3.73
N HIS A 30 -5.09 12.42 -3.93
CA HIS A 30 -6.52 12.44 -4.24
C HIS A 30 -6.83 11.65 -5.53
N ASP A 31 -6.07 11.89 -6.60
CA ASP A 31 -6.30 11.24 -7.90
C ASP A 31 -6.08 9.72 -7.82
N LEU A 32 -5.06 9.27 -7.08
CA LEU A 32 -4.81 7.85 -6.83
C LEU A 32 -5.97 7.21 -6.06
N VAL A 33 -6.49 7.87 -5.03
CA VAL A 33 -7.64 7.37 -4.26
C VAL A 33 -8.89 7.30 -5.13
N MET A 34 -9.19 8.35 -5.90
CA MET A 34 -10.37 8.37 -6.77
C MET A 34 -10.30 7.33 -7.88
N ALA A 35 -9.12 7.11 -8.48
CA ALA A 35 -8.91 6.05 -9.46
C ALA A 35 -9.19 4.67 -8.85
N LYS A 36 -8.66 4.39 -7.65
CA LYS A 36 -8.91 3.11 -6.96
C LYS A 36 -10.35 2.96 -6.49
N PHE A 37 -11.00 4.06 -6.11
CA PHE A 37 -12.40 4.05 -5.73
C PHE A 37 -13.30 3.67 -6.91
N ALA A 38 -13.04 4.23 -8.10
CA ALA A 38 -13.76 3.88 -9.32
C ALA A 38 -13.58 2.39 -9.69
N GLU A 39 -12.34 1.87 -9.66
CA GLU A 39 -12.05 0.45 -9.87
C GLU A 39 -12.79 -0.45 -8.86
N TYR A 40 -12.83 -0.06 -7.58
CA TYR A 40 -13.51 -0.80 -6.54
C TYR A 40 -15.04 -0.79 -6.70
N GLN A 41 -15.61 0.34 -7.09
CA GLN A 41 -17.05 0.47 -7.35
C GLN A 41 -17.47 -0.41 -8.54
N GLU A 42 -16.70 -0.43 -9.62
CA GLU A 42 -16.92 -1.34 -10.74
C GLU A 42 -16.87 -2.81 -10.29
N HIS A 43 -15.87 -3.18 -9.48
CA HIS A 43 -15.75 -4.53 -8.95
C HIS A 43 -16.95 -4.94 -8.10
N ILE A 44 -17.47 -4.06 -7.23
CA ILE A 44 -18.70 -4.34 -6.46
C ILE A 44 -19.90 -4.50 -7.40
N ASN A 45 -20.08 -3.58 -8.35
CA ASN A 45 -21.21 -3.59 -9.28
C ASN A 45 -21.20 -4.84 -10.16
N ASN A 46 -20.03 -5.38 -10.48
CA ASN A 46 -19.84 -6.63 -11.18
C ASN A 46 -19.81 -7.85 -10.25
N GLN A 47 -20.55 -7.81 -9.13
CA GLN A 47 -20.69 -8.91 -8.17
C GLN A 47 -19.34 -9.47 -7.64
N LYS A 48 -18.33 -8.61 -7.52
CA LYS A 48 -16.96 -8.96 -7.11
C LYS A 48 -16.29 -9.99 -8.04
N TYR A 49 -16.65 -9.99 -9.32
CA TYR A 49 -16.04 -10.85 -10.31
C TYR A 49 -14.55 -10.53 -10.51
N VAL A 50 -13.73 -11.58 -10.64
CA VAL A 50 -12.31 -11.48 -10.96
C VAL A 50 -12.06 -12.13 -12.32
N ASP A 51 -11.70 -11.31 -13.31
CA ASP A 51 -11.37 -11.77 -14.65
C ASP A 51 -10.11 -12.66 -14.63
N GLN A 52 -10.30 -13.96 -14.87
CA GLN A 52 -9.20 -14.94 -14.86
C GLN A 52 -8.31 -14.88 -16.12
N ALA A 53 -8.79 -14.22 -17.19
CA ALA A 53 -8.00 -13.95 -18.38
C ALA A 53 -6.90 -12.92 -18.10
N ARG A 54 -7.17 -11.94 -17.23
CA ARG A 54 -6.20 -10.98 -16.68
C ARG A 54 -5.48 -11.49 -15.43
N TRP A 55 -6.20 -12.03 -14.47
CA TRP A 55 -5.69 -12.38 -13.14
C TRP A 55 -5.43 -13.88 -13.00
N LYS A 56 -4.17 -14.25 -12.72
CA LYS A 56 -3.79 -15.65 -12.41
C LYS A 56 -3.80 -15.83 -10.89
N LYS A 57 -4.53 -16.83 -10.39
CA LYS A 57 -4.45 -17.24 -8.97
C LYS A 57 -3.00 -17.53 -8.59
N TYR A 58 -2.53 -16.91 -7.51
CA TYR A 58 -1.16 -17.01 -7.05
C TYR A 58 -1.08 -17.70 -5.69
N SER A 59 -1.88 -17.26 -4.72
CA SER A 59 -1.89 -17.82 -3.37
C SER A 59 -3.26 -17.64 -2.72
N LYS A 60 -3.52 -18.42 -1.66
CA LYS A 60 -4.68 -18.27 -0.78
C LYS A 60 -4.18 -18.27 0.65
N GLU A 61 -4.59 -17.28 1.42
CA GLU A 61 -4.28 -17.18 2.84
C GLU A 61 -5.57 -16.90 3.61
N GLY A 62 -5.99 -17.85 4.45
CA GLY A 62 -7.31 -17.81 5.09
C GLY A 62 -8.44 -17.65 4.06
N ASN A 63 -9.21 -16.57 4.20
CA ASN A 63 -10.30 -16.21 3.30
C ASN A 63 -9.89 -15.25 2.17
N MET A 64 -8.61 -14.88 2.10
CA MET A 64 -8.07 -13.98 1.08
C MET A 64 -7.50 -14.77 -0.09
N MET A 65 -7.82 -14.35 -1.30
CA MET A 65 -7.26 -14.88 -2.55
C MET A 65 -6.37 -13.83 -3.18
N MET A 66 -5.11 -14.20 -3.44
CA MET A 66 -4.13 -13.38 -4.12
C MET A 66 -4.02 -13.79 -5.58
N TYR A 67 -3.97 -12.81 -6.46
CA TYR A 67 -3.81 -12.97 -7.89
C TYR A 67 -2.64 -12.13 -8.39
N LEU A 68 -1.94 -12.67 -9.37
CA LEU A 68 -0.90 -11.97 -10.11
C LEU A 68 -1.44 -11.60 -11.49
N GLU A 69 -1.21 -10.36 -11.92
CA GLU A 69 -1.56 -9.93 -13.27
C GLU A 69 -0.74 -10.73 -14.30
N ARG A 70 -1.41 -11.25 -15.32
CA ARG A 70 -0.75 -11.94 -16.42
C ARG A 70 -0.14 -10.90 -17.34
N LYS A 71 1.13 -11.07 -17.72
CA LYS A 71 1.87 -10.18 -18.64
C LYS A 71 1.10 -9.84 -19.92
N LYS A 72 0.34 -10.79 -20.48
CA LYS A 72 -0.47 -10.57 -21.69
C LYS A 72 -1.59 -9.53 -21.53
N ALA A 73 -2.06 -9.30 -20.31
CA ALA A 73 -3.15 -8.37 -20.02
C ALA A 73 -2.65 -6.93 -19.90
N ASN A 74 -1.36 -6.74 -19.61
CA ASN A 74 -0.70 -5.44 -19.58
C ASN A 74 0.75 -5.57 -20.05
N PRO A 75 0.98 -5.70 -21.38
CA PRO A 75 2.32 -5.95 -21.93
C PRO A 75 3.32 -4.82 -21.71
N GLU A 76 2.82 -3.58 -21.61
CA GLU A 76 3.62 -2.37 -21.44
C GLU A 76 4.08 -2.16 -20.00
N SER A 77 3.42 -2.80 -19.02
CA SER A 77 3.84 -2.67 -17.62
C SER A 77 5.17 -3.38 -17.37
N LYS A 78 6.12 -2.61 -16.83
CA LYS A 78 7.40 -3.13 -16.37
C LYS A 78 7.32 -3.72 -14.94
N LEU A 79 6.20 -3.54 -14.26
CA LEU A 79 6.00 -3.96 -12.87
C LEU A 79 4.87 -4.99 -12.77
N PRO A 80 5.05 -6.07 -11.98
CA PRO A 80 3.97 -7.00 -11.70
C PRO A 80 2.89 -6.31 -10.84
N ALA A 81 1.63 -6.50 -11.19
CA ALA A 81 0.51 -6.09 -10.34
C ALA A 81 -0.04 -7.28 -9.55
N LEU A 82 -0.40 -7.03 -8.29
CA LEU A 82 -1.06 -7.99 -7.40
C LEU A 82 -2.48 -7.49 -7.11
N LEU A 83 -3.43 -8.41 -7.10
CA LEU A 83 -4.80 -8.19 -6.64
C LEU A 83 -5.09 -9.15 -5.49
N MET A 84 -5.50 -8.61 -4.35
CA MET A 84 -5.98 -9.40 -3.22
C MET A 84 -7.47 -9.16 -3.06
N VAL A 85 -8.26 -10.25 -3.03
CA VAL A 85 -9.70 -10.20 -2.82
C VAL A 85 -10.08 -11.13 -1.69
N GLY A 86 -10.81 -10.62 -0.72
CA GLY A 86 -11.34 -11.39 0.40
C GLY A 86 -11.84 -10.49 1.52
N PRO A 87 -12.56 -11.06 2.50
CA PRO A 87 -12.91 -10.34 3.71
C PRO A 87 -11.67 -10.12 4.58
N LEU A 88 -11.46 -8.89 5.01
CA LEU A 88 -10.51 -8.52 6.06
C LEU A 88 -11.29 -8.34 7.37
N PRO A 89 -10.87 -8.97 8.48
CA PRO A 89 -11.53 -8.79 9.78
C PRO A 89 -11.31 -7.37 10.32
N GLY A 90 -12.31 -6.84 11.03
CA GLY A 90 -12.24 -5.52 11.65
C GLY A 90 -12.80 -4.39 10.77
N SER A 91 -12.82 -3.19 11.35
CA SER A 91 -13.16 -1.94 10.67
C SER A 91 -12.08 -1.51 9.68
N LEU A 92 -12.43 -0.55 8.81
CA LEU A 92 -11.44 0.05 7.91
C LEU A 92 -10.30 0.69 8.71
N ASP A 93 -10.61 1.44 9.77
CA ASP A 93 -9.61 2.11 10.60
C ASP A 93 -8.64 1.14 11.26
N GLU A 94 -9.12 0.02 11.79
CA GLU A 94 -8.26 -1.03 12.37
C GLU A 94 -7.34 -1.67 11.32
N ASN A 95 -7.88 -1.94 10.12
CA ASN A 95 -7.07 -2.47 9.01
C ASN A 95 -6.04 -1.44 8.54
N MET A 96 -6.43 -0.18 8.40
CA MET A 96 -5.53 0.90 8.01
C MET A 96 -4.43 1.12 9.05
N PHE A 97 -4.73 1.02 10.35
CA PHE A 97 -3.73 1.10 11.42
C PHE A 97 -2.62 0.05 11.27
N GLY A 98 -2.95 -1.18 10.85
CA GLY A 98 -1.96 -2.22 10.59
C GLY A 98 -1.20 -2.07 9.27
N LEU A 99 -1.78 -1.35 8.29
CA LEU A 99 -1.25 -1.22 6.93
C LEU A 99 -0.41 0.04 6.73
N VAL A 100 -0.81 1.19 7.27
CA VAL A 100 -0.14 2.47 7.06
C VAL A 100 0.87 2.77 8.17
N SER A 101 1.95 3.47 7.80
CA SER A 101 2.99 3.92 8.74
C SER A 101 3.27 5.42 8.52
N PRO A 102 2.34 6.32 8.92
CA PRO A 102 2.48 7.75 8.66
C PRO A 102 3.58 8.42 9.49
N THR A 103 3.97 7.81 10.62
CA THR A 103 5.00 8.34 11.52
C THR A 103 6.13 7.32 11.72
N LEU A 104 7.29 7.80 12.20
CA LEU A 104 8.40 6.93 12.56
C LEU A 104 8.03 5.93 13.67
N GLU A 105 7.21 6.35 14.64
CA GLU A 105 6.75 5.44 15.71
C GLU A 105 5.79 4.38 15.18
N SER A 106 4.84 4.74 14.33
CA SER A 106 3.96 3.77 13.65
C SER A 106 4.76 2.77 12.82
N MET A 107 5.82 3.24 12.14
CA MET A 107 6.73 2.40 11.36
C MET A 107 7.52 1.42 12.23
N ARG A 108 8.02 1.86 13.40
CA ARG A 108 8.68 1.00 14.39
C ARG A 108 7.75 -0.09 14.90
N ILE A 109 6.53 0.29 15.26
CA ILE A 109 5.51 -0.65 15.72
C ILE A 109 5.25 -1.69 14.62
N LYS A 110 4.95 -1.25 13.39
CA LYS A 110 4.68 -2.13 12.24
C LYS A 110 5.82 -3.12 11.94
N SER A 111 7.04 -2.62 11.84
CA SER A 111 8.21 -3.44 11.51
C SER A 111 8.58 -4.44 12.61
N SER A 112 8.22 -4.18 13.88
CA SER A 112 8.49 -5.08 15.00
C SER A 112 7.77 -6.43 14.89
N TYR A 113 6.57 -6.45 14.31
CA TYR A 113 5.78 -7.68 14.14
C TYR A 113 5.71 -8.18 12.69
N LEU A 114 5.76 -7.32 11.67
CA LEU A 114 5.74 -7.77 10.27
C LEU A 114 7.12 -8.18 9.72
N LYS A 115 8.21 -7.60 10.25
CA LYS A 115 9.58 -7.78 9.71
C LYS A 115 9.65 -7.54 8.20
N ASP A 116 8.89 -6.57 7.69
CA ASP A 116 8.64 -6.30 6.27
C ASP A 116 9.75 -5.49 5.59
N PHE A 117 10.46 -4.62 6.32
CA PHE A 117 11.62 -3.89 5.79
C PHE A 117 12.71 -3.68 6.87
N ASN A 118 13.96 -3.51 6.42
CA ASN A 118 15.13 -3.41 7.30
C ASN A 118 15.39 -1.98 7.80
N ALA A 119 15.03 -0.97 7.01
CA ALA A 119 15.20 0.45 7.29
C ALA A 119 14.22 1.28 6.45
N ALA A 120 13.70 2.37 7.02
CA ALA A 120 12.84 3.34 6.36
C ALA A 120 12.79 4.64 7.20
N ALA A 121 12.39 5.75 6.58
CA ALA A 121 12.27 7.06 7.22
C ALA A 121 11.12 7.85 6.60
N VAL A 122 10.43 8.66 7.41
CA VAL A 122 9.42 9.62 6.95
C VAL A 122 10.11 10.92 6.60
N LEU A 123 10.01 11.37 5.34
CA LEU A 123 10.71 12.56 4.84
C LEU A 123 9.90 13.84 5.07
N ALA A 124 8.60 13.81 4.80
CA ALA A 124 7.69 14.92 5.02
C ALA A 124 6.25 14.41 5.19
N THR A 125 5.45 15.14 5.97
CA THR A 125 4.01 14.88 6.13
C THR A 125 3.22 15.92 5.34
N ILE A 126 2.39 15.45 4.40
CA ILE A 126 1.65 16.31 3.46
C ILE A 126 0.24 16.73 3.95
N VAL A 127 -0.26 16.15 5.05
CA VAL A 127 -1.56 16.45 5.68
C VAL A 127 -1.43 16.71 7.18
#